data_AF-A0A814IWK0-F1
#
_entry.id   AF-A0A814IWK0-F1
#
_cell.length_a   1.000
_cell.length_b   1.000
_cell.length_c   1.000
_cell.angle_alpha   90.00
_cell.angle_beta   90.00
_cell.angle_gamma   90.00
#
_symmetry.space_group_name_H-M   'P 1'
#
loop_
_entity.id
_entity.type
_entity.pdbx_description
1 polymer ?
#
loop_
_entity_poly.entity_id
_entity_poly.type
_entity_poly.pdbx_seq_one_letter_code
_entity_poly.pdbx_strand_id
1 'polypeptide(L)'
;MKQIEEQQTELLHRLPTHSSIGTSTEPSNKLMAKPDKYNGTHDENIVTWLISLQEMMAYNMINDGDRISIAISYLGGTALQWFVDLTLQNQRPSSWADFKEKITARFQPVDFQEHLREQLLQLRQKQSVEDYIQSFRSIVDQVHHMDELTQVMFFVNGLSLNASLYVRLKHPKTVEEAIREATTYESVMTIRKSNHIKYNTFL
;
A
#
# COMPACT_ATOMS: atom_id res chain seq x y z
N MET A 1 27.76 28.29 -56.56
CA MET A 1 28.51 27.99 -55.31
C MET A 1 28.73 29.19 -54.39
N LYS A 2 28.16 30.39 -54.67
CA LYS A 2 28.29 31.60 -53.83
C LYS A 2 27.04 31.97 -53.01
N GLN A 3 26.03 31.10 -52.98
CA GLN A 3 24.72 31.41 -52.36
C GLN A 3 24.40 30.55 -51.13
N ILE A 4 25.33 29.67 -50.72
CA ILE A 4 25.17 28.76 -49.58
C ILE A 4 25.98 29.24 -48.35
N GLU A 5 27.08 29.97 -48.53
CA GLU A 5 27.87 30.51 -47.40
C GLU A 5 27.26 31.78 -46.78
N GLU A 6 26.47 32.56 -47.51
CA GLU A 6 25.88 33.81 -47.00
C GLU A 6 24.67 33.58 -46.07
N GLN A 7 24.06 32.39 -46.09
CA GLN A 7 22.97 32.04 -45.17
C GLN A 7 23.46 31.47 -43.82
N GLN A 8 24.72 31.06 -43.70
CA GLN A 8 25.23 30.49 -42.45
C GLN A 8 25.69 31.55 -41.43
N THR A 9 25.92 32.79 -41.86
CA THR A 9 26.42 33.88 -40.99
C THR A 9 25.31 34.70 -40.32
N GLU A 10 24.03 34.47 -40.65
CA GLU A 10 22.90 35.24 -40.11
C GLU A 10 22.25 34.61 -38.87
N LEU A 11 22.67 33.40 -38.47
CA LEU A 11 22.06 32.64 -37.37
C LEU A 11 22.72 32.78 -35.99
N LEU A 12 23.77 33.60 -35.82
CA LEU A 12 24.53 33.64 -34.56
C LEU A 12 24.37 34.88 -33.66
N HIS A 13 23.51 35.86 -33.97
CA HIS A 13 23.54 37.15 -33.23
C HIS A 13 22.21 37.82 -32.82
N ARG A 14 21.14 37.07 -32.53
CA ARG A 14 19.93 37.71 -31.96
C ARG A 14 19.31 36.93 -30.79
N LEU A 15 19.91 37.10 -29.61
CA LEU A 15 19.17 37.00 -28.36
C LEU A 15 18.50 38.37 -28.08
N PRO A 16 17.25 38.37 -27.63
CA PRO A 16 16.79 39.34 -26.66
C PRO A 16 16.43 38.63 -25.35
N THR A 17 17.16 38.98 -24.30
CA THR A 17 16.74 38.80 -22.91
C THR A 17 15.82 39.97 -22.53
N HIS A 18 14.57 39.69 -22.13
CA HIS A 18 13.92 40.19 -20.90
C HIS A 18 12.40 39.91 -20.89
N SER A 19 12.00 39.08 -19.91
CA SER A 19 10.80 39.11 -19.05
C SER A 19 9.56 39.91 -19.47
N SER A 20 8.39 39.23 -19.56
CA SER A 20 7.28 39.39 -18.60
C SER A 20 6.06 38.52 -18.93
N ILE A 21 5.64 37.74 -17.92
CA ILE A 21 4.27 37.52 -17.45
C ILE A 21 3.22 37.13 -18.52
N GLY A 22 3.01 35.82 -18.62
CA GLY A 22 1.73 35.21 -18.95
C GLY A 22 1.54 34.03 -18.02
N THR A 23 0.94 34.26 -16.85
CA THR A 23 0.52 33.20 -15.92
C THR A 23 -0.59 32.39 -16.60
N SER A 24 -0.20 31.36 -17.37
CA SER A 24 -1.11 30.27 -17.69
C SER A 24 -1.34 29.51 -16.40
N THR A 25 -2.47 29.81 -15.76
CA THR A 25 -3.02 29.06 -14.65
C THR A 25 -3.42 27.68 -15.18
N GLU A 26 -2.47 26.73 -15.18
CA GLU A 26 -2.82 25.33 -15.24
C GLU A 26 -3.69 25.00 -14.02
N PRO A 27 -4.90 24.46 -14.20
CA PRO A 27 -5.71 24.04 -13.08
C PRO A 27 -5.00 22.86 -12.41
N SER A 28 -4.62 23.08 -11.16
CA SER A 28 -4.04 22.13 -10.23
C SER A 28 -5.03 21.00 -9.92
N ASN A 29 -5.13 20.03 -10.83
CA ASN A 29 -5.76 18.74 -10.55
C ASN A 29 -4.78 17.90 -9.75
N LYS A 30 -5.14 17.68 -8.47
CA LYS A 30 -4.45 16.82 -7.50
C LYS A 30 -4.14 15.46 -8.14
N LEU A 31 -2.90 15.38 -8.61
CA LEU A 31 -2.32 14.35 -9.48
C LEU A 31 -2.57 12.96 -8.90
N MET A 32 -3.18 12.06 -9.67
CA MET A 32 -3.23 10.66 -9.27
C MET A 32 -1.80 10.17 -8.99
N ALA A 33 -1.55 9.64 -7.79
CA ALA A 33 -0.23 9.15 -7.44
C ALA A 33 0.16 8.01 -8.39
N LYS A 34 1.37 8.08 -8.95
CA LYS A 34 1.89 6.98 -9.77
C LYS A 34 2.15 5.77 -8.87
N PRO A 35 1.78 4.55 -9.30
CA PRO A 35 2.10 3.34 -8.57
C PRO A 35 3.61 3.23 -8.37
N ASP A 36 4.03 2.70 -7.23
CA ASP A 36 5.42 2.32 -7.02
C ASP A 36 5.81 1.15 -7.94
N LYS A 37 7.12 0.97 -8.13
CA LYS A 37 7.61 -0.22 -8.83
C LYS A 37 7.32 -1.47 -7.99
N TYR A 38 6.93 -2.54 -8.66
CA TYR A 38 6.80 -3.86 -8.04
C TYR A 38 8.09 -4.66 -8.26
N ASN A 39 8.79 -4.98 -7.18
CA ASN A 39 10.06 -5.68 -7.21
C ASN A 39 9.90 -7.20 -7.08
N GLY A 40 8.74 -7.68 -6.63
CA GLY A 40 8.47 -9.09 -6.40
C GLY A 40 9.07 -9.60 -5.10
N THR A 41 9.16 -8.74 -4.08
CA THR A 41 9.61 -9.13 -2.73
C THR A 41 8.46 -9.67 -1.88
N HIS A 42 8.78 -10.38 -0.80
CA HIS A 42 7.77 -11.05 0.03
C HIS A 42 6.87 -10.10 0.84
N ASP A 43 7.29 -8.85 0.99
CA ASP A 43 6.58 -7.78 1.69
C ASP A 43 5.67 -6.95 0.78
N GLU A 44 5.78 -7.12 -0.55
CA GLU A 44 4.92 -6.43 -1.52
C GLU A 44 3.67 -7.25 -1.85
N ASN A 45 2.50 -6.63 -1.75
CA ASN A 45 1.23 -7.26 -2.12
C ASN A 45 0.93 -7.04 -3.62
N ILE A 46 1.06 -8.10 -4.43
CA ILE A 46 0.80 -8.06 -5.87
C ILE A 46 -0.63 -7.62 -6.22
N VAL A 47 -1.62 -7.98 -5.40
CA VAL A 47 -3.03 -7.62 -5.65
C VAL A 47 -3.23 -6.11 -5.47
N THR A 48 -2.70 -5.54 -4.39
CA THR A 48 -2.76 -4.10 -4.13
C THR A 48 -2.03 -3.30 -5.21
N TRP A 49 -0.87 -3.78 -5.67
CA TRP A 49 -0.14 -3.16 -6.77
C TRP A 49 -0.92 -3.21 -8.09
N LEU A 50 -1.53 -4.36 -8.43
CA LEU A 50 -2.35 -4.50 -9.64
C LEU A 50 -3.54 -3.55 -9.63
N ILE A 51 -4.25 -3.42 -8.51
CA ILE A 51 -5.37 -2.47 -8.37
C ILE A 51 -4.86 -1.04 -8.59
N SER A 52 -3.77 -0.65 -7.91
CA SER A 52 -3.21 0.71 -8.03
C SER A 52 -2.79 1.03 -9.48
N LEU A 53 -2.20 0.06 -10.17
CA LEU A 53 -1.81 0.18 -11.56
C LEU A 53 -3.03 0.28 -12.49
N GLN A 54 -4.09 -0.49 -12.22
CA GLN A 54 -5.33 -0.45 -13.00
C GLN A 54 -6.05 0.90 -12.86
N GLU A 55 -6.14 1.44 -11.64
CA GLU A 55 -6.70 2.79 -11.41
C GLU A 55 -5.90 3.84 -12.18
N MET A 56 -4.57 3.71 -12.21
CA MET A 56 -3.69 4.63 -12.97
C MET A 56 -3.95 4.53 -14.47
N MET A 57 -4.04 3.32 -15.00
CA MET A 57 -4.35 3.10 -16.40
C MET A 57 -5.74 3.65 -16.77
N ALA A 58 -6.74 3.46 -15.91
CA ALA A 58 -8.09 3.96 -16.12
C ALA A 58 -8.13 5.49 -16.12
N TYR A 59 -7.50 6.14 -15.15
CA TYR A 59 -7.40 7.59 -15.06
C TYR A 59 -6.73 8.21 -16.29
N ASN A 60 -5.65 7.58 -16.79
CA ASN A 60 -4.93 8.04 -17.97
C ASN A 60 -5.53 7.56 -19.30
N MET A 61 -6.70 6.91 -19.28
CA MET A 61 -7.40 6.40 -20.46
C MET A 61 -6.50 5.50 -21.34
N ILE A 62 -5.70 4.66 -20.70
CA ILE A 62 -4.77 3.75 -21.39
C ILE A 62 -5.55 2.69 -22.16
N ASN A 63 -5.24 2.58 -23.45
CA ASN A 63 -5.78 1.57 -24.34
C ASN A 63 -5.35 0.15 -23.93
N ASP A 64 -6.21 -0.83 -24.15
CA ASP A 64 -5.96 -2.23 -23.77
C ASP A 64 -4.66 -2.80 -24.35
N GLY A 65 -4.29 -2.39 -25.58
CA GLY A 65 -3.05 -2.82 -26.25
C GLY A 65 -1.76 -2.36 -25.56
N ASP A 66 -1.81 -1.24 -24.83
CA ASP A 66 -0.64 -0.64 -24.19
C ASP A 66 -0.48 -1.10 -22.73
N ARG A 67 -1.52 -1.70 -22.13
CA ARG A 67 -1.54 -2.05 -20.70
C ARG A 67 -0.39 -2.95 -20.27
N ILE A 68 -0.09 -3.98 -21.06
CA ILE A 68 1.01 -4.91 -20.75
C ILE A 68 2.35 -4.17 -20.81
N SER A 69 2.59 -3.37 -21.85
CA SER A 69 3.80 -2.57 -22.01
C SER A 69 4.01 -1.60 -20.85
N ILE A 70 2.92 -0.93 -20.42
CA ILE A 70 2.97 -0.03 -19.27
C ILE A 70 3.24 -0.82 -17.98
N ALA A 71 2.55 -1.94 -17.74
CA ALA A 71 2.78 -2.74 -16.54
C ALA A 71 4.24 -3.19 -16.40
N ILE A 72 4.87 -3.64 -17.51
CA ILE A 72 6.28 -4.02 -17.54
C ILE A 72 7.19 -2.86 -17.12
N SER A 73 6.86 -1.62 -17.49
CA SER A 73 7.67 -0.44 -17.12
C SER A 73 7.65 -0.14 -15.62
N TYR A 74 6.64 -0.63 -14.90
CA TYR A 74 6.50 -0.57 -13.44
C TYR A 74 7.01 -1.84 -12.74
N LEU A 75 7.57 -2.82 -13.46
CA LEU A 75 8.26 -3.94 -12.84
C LEU A 75 9.73 -3.59 -12.53
N GLY A 76 10.21 -4.11 -11.41
CA GLY A 76 11.58 -4.04 -10.95
C GLY A 76 12.04 -5.39 -10.40
N GLY A 77 13.30 -5.45 -9.94
CA GLY A 77 13.83 -6.60 -9.21
C GLY A 77 13.52 -7.98 -9.84
N THR A 78 13.07 -8.90 -8.99
CA THR A 78 12.70 -10.27 -9.35
C THR A 78 11.50 -10.32 -10.29
N ALA A 79 10.57 -9.37 -10.16
CA ALA A 79 9.39 -9.29 -11.04
C ALA A 79 9.76 -9.00 -12.49
N LEU A 80 10.70 -8.09 -12.74
CA LEU A 80 11.18 -7.81 -14.09
C LEU A 80 11.93 -9.01 -14.67
N GLN A 81 12.78 -9.67 -13.87
CA GLN A 81 13.50 -10.89 -14.30
C GLN A 81 12.54 -12.00 -14.72
N TRP A 82 11.49 -12.25 -13.93
CA TRP A 82 10.44 -13.20 -14.28
C TRP A 82 9.78 -12.89 -15.63
N PHE A 83 9.50 -11.62 -15.92
CA PHE A 83 8.91 -11.25 -17.20
C PHE A 83 9.86 -11.47 -18.38
N VAL A 84 11.16 -11.22 -18.18
CA VAL A 84 12.21 -11.53 -19.17
C VAL A 84 12.23 -13.03 -19.44
N ASP A 85 12.21 -13.87 -18.40
CA ASP A 85 12.20 -15.33 -18.53
C ASP A 85 10.97 -15.84 -19.30
N LEU A 86 9.78 -15.31 -19.00
CA LEU A 86 8.55 -15.62 -19.77
C LEU A 86 8.70 -15.28 -21.26
N THR A 87 9.32 -14.14 -21.56
CA THR A 87 9.54 -13.70 -22.93
C THR A 87 10.50 -14.63 -23.67
N LEU A 88 11.60 -15.04 -23.02
CA LEU A 88 12.56 -15.99 -23.59
C LEU A 88 11.94 -17.38 -23.83
N GLN A 89 10.95 -17.77 -23.02
CA GLN A 89 10.23 -19.03 -23.16
C GLN A 89 9.07 -18.96 -24.18
N ASN A 90 8.90 -17.84 -24.90
CA ASN A 90 7.74 -17.60 -25.78
C ASN A 90 6.38 -17.70 -25.07
N GLN A 91 6.35 -17.39 -23.77
CA GLN A 91 5.16 -17.42 -22.92
C GLN A 91 4.67 -16.01 -22.56
N ARG A 92 4.97 -15.02 -23.42
CA ARG A 92 4.53 -13.64 -23.21
C ARG A 92 3.00 -13.60 -23.11
N PRO A 93 2.42 -12.91 -22.11
CA PRO A 93 0.98 -12.82 -21.97
C PRO A 93 0.30 -12.23 -23.21
N SER A 94 -0.77 -12.87 -23.63
CA SER A 94 -1.54 -12.53 -24.84
C SER A 94 -2.59 -11.45 -24.63
N SER A 95 -2.99 -11.24 -23.36
CA SER A 95 -4.01 -10.27 -22.97
C SER A 95 -3.71 -9.72 -21.57
N TRP A 96 -4.39 -8.64 -21.19
CA TRP A 96 -4.30 -8.10 -19.84
C TRP A 96 -4.77 -9.11 -18.77
N ALA A 97 -5.81 -9.89 -19.08
CA ALA A 97 -6.32 -10.93 -18.18
C ALA A 97 -5.26 -12.02 -17.93
N ASP A 98 -4.63 -12.50 -19.00
CA ASP A 98 -3.54 -13.48 -18.96
C ASP A 98 -2.31 -12.95 -18.19
N PHE A 99 -1.96 -11.67 -18.37
CA PHE A 99 -0.90 -11.03 -17.59
C PHE A 99 -1.19 -11.06 -16.08
N LYS A 100 -2.41 -10.65 -15.68
CA LYS A 100 -2.83 -10.66 -14.27
C LYS A 100 -2.78 -12.06 -13.68
N GLU A 101 -3.32 -13.04 -14.39
CA GLU A 101 -3.30 -14.43 -13.94
C GLU A 101 -1.86 -14.93 -13.70
N LYS A 102 -0.98 -14.73 -14.68
CA LYS A 102 0.42 -15.18 -14.60
C LYS A 102 1.21 -14.48 -13.51
N ILE A 103 1.08 -13.15 -13.37
CA ILE A 103 1.85 -12.40 -12.36
C ILE A 103 1.34 -12.71 -10.95
N THR A 104 0.02 -12.83 -10.78
CA THR A 104 -0.57 -13.26 -9.52
C THR A 104 -0.15 -14.68 -9.17
N ALA A 105 -0.22 -15.63 -10.09
CA ALA A 105 0.22 -17.01 -9.83
C ALA A 105 1.72 -17.11 -9.46
N ARG A 106 2.56 -16.21 -9.99
CA ARG A 106 4.00 -16.21 -9.70
C ARG A 106 4.34 -15.63 -8.34
N PHE A 107 3.65 -14.56 -7.94
CA PHE A 107 4.05 -13.70 -6.83
C PHE A 107 3.06 -13.67 -5.66
N GLN A 108 1.83 -14.12 -5.84
CA GLN A 108 0.94 -14.38 -4.72
C GLN A 108 1.26 -15.77 -4.16
N PRO A 109 1.65 -15.90 -2.88
CA PRO A 109 1.78 -17.21 -2.27
C PRO A 109 0.46 -17.98 -2.38
N VAL A 110 0.51 -19.27 -2.73
CA VAL A 110 -0.68 -20.14 -2.86
C VAL A 110 -1.51 -20.08 -1.56
N ASP A 111 -0.82 -20.04 -0.43
CA ASP A 111 -1.41 -20.05 0.91
C ASP A 111 -1.46 -18.63 1.51
N PHE A 112 -1.40 -17.56 0.71
CA PHE A 112 -1.30 -16.17 1.21
C PHE A 112 -2.41 -15.82 2.23
N GLN A 113 -3.64 -16.22 1.93
CA GLN A 113 -4.78 -16.00 2.81
C GLN A 113 -4.69 -16.84 4.10
N GLU A 114 -4.16 -18.05 4.01
CA GLU A 114 -3.91 -18.90 5.20
C GLU A 114 -2.81 -18.27 6.05
N HIS A 115 -1.72 -17.83 5.43
CA HIS A 115 -0.62 -17.15 6.11
C HIS A 115 -1.06 -15.88 6.83
N LEU A 116 -1.91 -15.03 6.22
CA LEU A 116 -2.47 -13.87 6.90
C LEU A 116 -3.33 -14.26 8.11
N ARG A 117 -4.12 -15.33 8.00
CA ARG A 117 -4.92 -15.86 9.13
C ARG A 117 -4.02 -16.43 10.23
N GLU A 118 -2.92 -17.10 9.87
CA GLU A 118 -1.91 -17.54 10.83
C GLU A 118 -1.24 -16.35 11.54
N GLN A 119 -0.91 -15.28 10.80
CA GLN A 119 -0.39 -14.05 11.39
C GLN A 119 -1.39 -13.44 12.39
N LEU A 120 -2.68 -13.35 12.04
CA LEU A 120 -3.73 -12.91 12.98
C LEU A 120 -3.81 -13.82 14.22
N LEU A 121 -3.72 -15.13 14.03
CA LEU A 121 -3.76 -16.11 15.13
C LEU A 121 -2.57 -15.95 16.09
N GLN A 122 -1.40 -15.60 15.56
CA GLN A 122 -0.16 -15.40 16.32
C GLN A 122 0.02 -13.98 16.86
N LEU A 123 -0.72 -12.99 16.34
CA LEU A 123 -0.58 -11.59 16.72
C LEU A 123 -0.95 -11.38 18.19
N ARG A 124 -0.04 -10.80 18.95
CA ARG A 124 -0.23 -10.49 20.38
C ARG A 124 0.14 -9.04 20.69
N GLN A 125 -0.65 -8.39 21.54
CA GLN A 125 -0.31 -7.11 22.13
C GLN A 125 0.94 -7.28 23.02
N LYS A 126 2.02 -6.60 22.66
CA LYS A 126 3.28 -6.60 23.43
C LYS A 126 3.46 -5.33 24.28
N GLN A 127 3.15 -4.19 23.69
CA GLN A 127 3.35 -2.86 24.29
C GLN A 127 2.01 -2.12 24.36
N SER A 128 1.87 -1.03 23.60
CA SER A 128 0.64 -0.24 23.60
C SER A 128 -0.51 -0.96 22.88
N VAL A 129 -1.74 -0.58 23.22
CA VAL A 129 -2.92 -0.97 22.44
C VAL A 129 -2.84 -0.38 21.03
N GLU A 130 -2.31 0.83 20.88
CA GLU A 130 -2.17 1.51 19.58
C GLU A 130 -1.26 0.73 18.60
N ASP A 131 -0.07 0.32 19.03
CA ASP A 131 0.85 -0.45 18.19
C ASP A 131 0.23 -1.79 17.75
N TYR A 132 -0.56 -2.40 18.66
CA TYR A 132 -1.29 -3.62 18.38
C TYR A 132 -2.41 -3.39 17.36
N ILE A 133 -3.18 -2.30 17.48
CA ILE A 133 -4.23 -1.93 16.53
C ILE A 133 -3.62 -1.74 15.14
N GLN A 134 -2.52 -0.99 15.03
CA GLN A 134 -1.86 -0.76 13.75
C GLN A 134 -1.41 -2.08 13.09
N SER A 135 -0.80 -2.97 13.89
CA SER A 135 -0.36 -4.29 13.42
C SER A 135 -1.56 -5.16 13.00
N PHE A 136 -2.63 -5.16 13.79
CA PHE A 136 -3.85 -5.91 13.49
C PHE A 136 -4.49 -5.43 12.18
N ARG A 137 -4.67 -4.12 12.02
CA ARG A 137 -5.24 -3.50 10.80
C ARG A 137 -4.41 -3.85 9.57
N SER A 138 -3.08 -3.76 9.68
CA SER A 138 -2.18 -4.09 8.57
C SER A 138 -2.36 -5.50 8.03
N ILE A 139 -2.81 -6.45 8.86
CA ILE A 139 -3.04 -7.84 8.45
C ILE A 139 -4.51 -8.06 8.05
N VAL A 140 -5.48 -7.64 8.89
CA VAL A 140 -6.90 -7.93 8.69
C VAL A 140 -7.45 -7.29 7.42
N ASP A 141 -6.95 -6.11 7.03
CA ASP A 141 -7.38 -5.40 5.82
C ASP A 141 -6.98 -6.16 4.54
N GLN A 142 -6.02 -7.08 4.63
CA GLN A 142 -5.58 -7.94 3.52
C GLN A 142 -6.31 -9.29 3.48
N VAL A 143 -7.06 -9.64 4.54
CA VAL A 143 -7.78 -10.91 4.63
C VAL A 143 -9.13 -10.81 3.91
N HIS A 144 -9.36 -11.72 2.99
CA HIS A 144 -10.62 -11.82 2.27
C HIS A 144 -11.60 -12.76 2.96
N HIS A 145 -12.90 -12.46 2.81
CA HIS A 145 -14.02 -13.31 3.24
C HIS A 145 -13.99 -13.68 4.73
N MET A 146 -13.52 -12.79 5.61
CA MET A 146 -13.63 -12.95 7.05
C MET A 146 -14.78 -12.10 7.58
N ASP A 147 -15.77 -12.74 8.22
CA ASP A 147 -16.88 -12.03 8.83
C ASP A 147 -16.42 -11.20 10.04
N GLU A 148 -17.18 -10.16 10.35
CA GLU A 148 -16.82 -9.17 11.37
C GLU A 148 -16.72 -9.78 12.77
N LEU A 149 -17.56 -10.76 13.12
CA LEU A 149 -17.49 -11.42 14.42
C LEU A 149 -16.19 -12.23 14.57
N THR A 150 -15.77 -12.91 13.50
CA THR A 150 -14.47 -13.58 13.45
C THR A 150 -13.32 -12.59 13.59
N GLN A 151 -13.38 -11.42 12.94
CA GLN A 151 -12.37 -10.38 13.10
C GLN A 151 -12.29 -9.88 14.56
N VAL A 152 -13.44 -9.62 15.19
CA VAL A 152 -13.54 -9.27 16.62
C VAL A 152 -12.92 -10.36 17.49
N MET A 153 -13.21 -11.63 17.21
CA MET A 153 -12.63 -12.75 17.96
C MET A 153 -11.09 -12.73 17.88
N PHE A 154 -10.51 -12.57 16.69
CA PHE A 154 -9.06 -12.47 16.53
C PHE A 154 -8.47 -11.27 17.28
N PHE A 155 -9.09 -10.10 17.14
CA PHE A 155 -8.65 -8.88 17.83
C PHE A 155 -8.65 -9.08 19.35
N VAL A 156 -9.76 -9.56 19.91
CA VAL A 156 -9.90 -9.75 21.36
C VAL A 156 -8.98 -10.86 21.90
N ASN A 157 -8.71 -11.90 21.11
CA ASN A 157 -7.77 -12.98 21.47
C ASN A 157 -6.31 -12.50 21.48
N GLY A 158 -5.96 -11.51 20.65
CA GLY A 158 -4.60 -10.99 20.58
C GLY A 158 -4.27 -9.93 21.64
N LEU A 159 -5.26 -9.32 22.27
CA LEU A 159 -5.06 -8.37 23.37
C LEU A 159 -4.39 -9.02 24.59
N SER A 160 -3.72 -8.19 25.40
CA SER A 160 -3.22 -8.61 26.72
C SER A 160 -4.36 -9.12 27.60
N LEU A 161 -4.07 -10.06 28.52
CA LEU A 161 -5.10 -10.74 29.32
C LEU A 161 -6.11 -9.77 29.96
N ASN A 162 -5.62 -8.72 30.63
CA ASN A 162 -6.49 -7.77 31.33
C ASN A 162 -7.32 -6.92 30.36
N ALA A 163 -6.74 -6.50 29.23
CA ALA A 163 -7.48 -5.76 28.20
C ALA A 163 -8.54 -6.65 27.53
N SER A 164 -8.17 -7.89 27.18
CA SER A 164 -9.08 -8.88 26.60
C SER A 164 -10.30 -9.13 27.50
N LEU A 165 -10.09 -9.34 28.80
CA LEU A 165 -11.19 -9.53 29.76
C LEU A 165 -12.11 -8.32 29.83
N TYR A 166 -11.55 -7.10 29.88
CA TYR A 166 -12.33 -5.87 29.87
C TYR A 166 -13.19 -5.76 28.60
N VAL A 167 -12.58 -5.98 27.43
CA VAL A 167 -13.27 -5.86 26.14
C VAL A 167 -14.35 -6.95 25.99
N ARG A 168 -14.08 -8.19 26.41
CA ARG A 168 -15.09 -9.28 26.38
C ARG A 168 -16.33 -8.94 27.19
N LEU A 169 -16.16 -8.31 28.35
CA LEU A 169 -17.28 -7.88 29.20
C LEU A 169 -18.20 -6.85 28.52
N LYS A 170 -17.67 -6.13 27.52
CA LYS A 170 -18.43 -5.14 26.74
C LYS A 170 -19.20 -5.75 25.58
N HIS A 171 -18.94 -7.02 25.24
CA HIS A 171 -19.58 -7.74 24.15
C HIS A 171 -19.60 -6.97 22.81
N PRO A 172 -18.43 -6.53 22.30
CA PRO A 172 -18.38 -5.80 21.03
C PRO A 172 -18.86 -6.69 19.89
N LYS A 173 -19.55 -6.08 18.93
CA LYS A 173 -20.03 -6.73 17.71
C LYS A 173 -19.21 -6.35 16.48
N THR A 174 -18.49 -5.24 16.57
CA THR A 174 -17.63 -4.72 15.51
C THR A 174 -16.19 -4.57 16.00
N VAL A 175 -15.25 -4.56 15.05
CA VAL A 175 -13.83 -4.34 15.35
C VAL A 175 -13.63 -2.95 15.95
N GLU A 176 -14.35 -1.95 15.44
CA GLU A 176 -14.34 -0.57 15.91
C GLU A 176 -14.82 -0.44 17.36
N GLU A 177 -15.86 -1.18 17.75
CA GLU A 177 -16.29 -1.26 19.14
C GLU A 177 -15.20 -1.88 20.01
N ALA A 178 -14.63 -3.02 19.59
CA ALA A 178 -13.57 -3.69 20.35
C ALA A 178 -12.33 -2.79 20.53
N ILE A 179 -11.93 -2.05 19.49
CA ILE A 179 -10.84 -1.06 19.52
C ILE A 179 -11.15 0.03 20.53
N ARG A 180 -12.33 0.65 20.46
CA ARG A 180 -12.73 1.74 21.38
C ARG A 180 -12.66 1.29 22.84
N GLU A 181 -13.15 0.09 23.15
CA GLU A 181 -13.11 -0.44 24.51
C GLU A 181 -11.67 -0.76 24.97
N ALA A 182 -10.81 -1.27 24.07
CA ALA A 182 -9.40 -1.54 24.36
C ALA A 182 -8.62 -0.25 24.68
N THR A 183 -8.82 0.82 23.88
CA THR A 183 -8.20 2.13 24.10
C THR A 183 -8.69 2.79 25.39
N THR A 184 -9.99 2.63 25.70
CA THR A 184 -10.58 3.10 26.96
C THR A 184 -9.92 2.42 28.16
N TYR A 185 -9.73 1.11 28.09
CA TYR A 185 -9.05 0.34 29.12
C TYR A 185 -7.61 0.83 29.35
N GLU A 186 -6.83 1.04 28.30
CA GLU A 186 -5.45 1.52 28.40
C GLU A 186 -5.36 2.92 29.04
N SER A 187 -6.26 3.82 28.66
CA SER A 187 -6.35 5.17 29.22
C SER A 187 -6.60 5.14 30.73
N VAL A 188 -7.56 4.32 31.18
CA VAL A 188 -7.88 4.15 32.60
C VAL A 188 -6.69 3.57 33.37
N MET A 189 -6.00 2.59 32.82
CA MET A 189 -4.85 1.97 33.47
C MET A 189 -3.63 2.90 33.54
N THR A 190 -3.43 3.74 32.54
CA THR A 190 -2.37 4.74 32.52
C THR A 190 -2.57 5.79 33.62
N ILE A 191 -3.81 6.29 33.78
CA ILE A 191 -4.17 7.20 34.87
C ILE A 191 -3.91 6.57 36.24
N ARG A 192 -4.33 5.31 36.43
CA ARG A 192 -4.11 4.59 37.69
C ARG A 192 -2.62 4.44 38.04
N LYS A 193 -1.77 4.08 37.08
CA LYS A 193 -0.31 3.99 37.29
C LYS A 193 0.31 5.35 37.63
N SER A 194 -0.10 6.41 36.93
CA SER A 194 0.37 7.78 37.21
C SER A 194 0.01 8.23 38.62
N ASN A 195 -1.21 7.93 39.08
CA ASN A 195 -1.63 8.23 40.44
C ASN A 195 -0.86 7.40 41.47
N HIS A 196 -0.60 6.11 41.22
CA HIS A 196 0.16 5.26 42.15
C HIS A 196 1.62 5.72 42.33
N ILE A 197 2.28 6.21 41.27
CA ILE A 197 3.66 6.74 41.35
C ILE A 197 3.70 8.00 42.20
N LYS A 198 2.75 8.92 42.01
CA LYS A 198 2.69 10.20 42.76
C LYS A 198 2.59 10.01 44.28
N TYR A 199 1.96 8.94 44.76
CA TYR A 199 1.82 8.68 46.20
C TYR A 199 2.99 7.88 46.81
N ASN A 200 3.88 7.30 46.00
CA ASN A 200 5.01 6.50 46.49
C ASN A 200 6.36 7.24 46.42
N THR A 201 6.40 8.49 45.94
CA THR A 201 7.63 9.31 45.86
C THR A 201 7.81 10.26 47.06
N PHE A 202 7.00 10.11 48.12
CA PHE A 202 7.02 10.96 49.32
C PHE A 202 7.35 10.18 50.61
N LEU A 203 8.00 9.02 50.49
CA LEU A 203 8.60 8.26 51.60
C LEU A 203 10.08 8.03 51.29
#